data_AF-A0A934BWS0-F1
#
_entry.id   AF-A0A934BWS0-F1
#
_cell.length_a   1.000
_cell.length_b   1.000
_cell.length_c   1.000
_cell.angle_alpha   90.00
_cell.angle_beta   90.00
_cell.angle_gamma   90.00
#
_symmetry.space_group_name_H-M   'P 1'
#
loop_
_entity.id
_entity.type
_entity.pdbx_description
1 polymer ?
#
loop_
_entity_poly.entity_id
_entity_poly.type
_entity_poly.pdbx_seq_one_letter_code
_entity_poly.pdbx_strand_id
1 'polypeptide(L)'
;MRTMTRVASLMAVLGLCWFLGGCGCECECGKAGLMKPRVGFMLPEKYNSPDGMTLGKDGCIYLAMNNVVLQQHPAKILRITPDDQLEEVITLPPQPDTKLASPLGVAFGSDGNLYVADCQAFCTKEPAKSRLLRVNMKDGKATGCDVVAVGLNMANGVAAKGDCIYVCDTTLNKETPMASGVYRFAIAELDAKNPLKVTGLGDPRLVVKLSTQNKEHPVGANGLDFDAAGNMYVCNFGDREVIKVVFDAAGKVQSQAVLAKDNGMESTDGLHCDAAGNLWVADFLGNAVVRIDSKSGAVTVVAKNGESDGADGSLHSPSECIVRGNKLYVSNINLAYGPHKSSKLYTISVIDLK
;
A
#
# COMPACT_ATOMS: atom_id res chain seq x y z
N MET A 1 -86.15 -30.48 -19.53
CA MET A 1 -87.02 -29.32 -19.21
C MET A 1 -86.45 -28.69 -17.95
N ARG A 2 -85.60 -27.66 -18.03
CA ARG A 2 -85.92 -26.20 -17.94
C ARG A 2 -86.93 -25.91 -16.82
N THR A 3 -86.53 -25.18 -15.77
CA THR A 3 -86.67 -23.71 -15.72
C THR A 3 -85.58 -22.98 -14.92
N MET A 4 -85.17 -21.81 -15.44
CA MET A 4 -84.33 -20.76 -14.82
C MET A 4 -85.22 -19.65 -14.21
N THR A 5 -84.79 -18.95 -13.15
CA THR A 5 -84.82 -17.46 -13.06
C THR A 5 -83.98 -16.87 -11.90
N ARG A 6 -83.05 -15.96 -12.25
CA ARG A 6 -82.55 -14.66 -11.66
C ARG A 6 -82.25 -14.48 -10.15
N VAL A 7 -81.00 -14.15 -9.76
CA VAL A 7 -80.28 -12.84 -9.63
C VAL A 7 -80.57 -12.06 -8.34
N ALA A 8 -79.53 -11.82 -7.51
CA ALA A 8 -79.31 -10.55 -6.81
C ALA A 8 -77.83 -10.42 -6.38
N SER A 9 -77.21 -9.33 -6.83
CA SER A 9 -75.83 -8.89 -6.60
C SER A 9 -75.68 -8.17 -5.25
N LEU A 10 -74.50 -8.26 -4.62
CA LEU A 10 -74.09 -7.30 -3.58
C LEU A 10 -72.67 -6.78 -3.89
N MET A 11 -72.57 -5.50 -4.22
CA MET A 11 -71.34 -4.71 -4.32
C MET A 11 -71.55 -3.41 -3.53
N ALA A 12 -70.57 -3.06 -2.67
CA ALA A 12 -70.07 -1.71 -2.32
C ALA A 12 -69.35 -1.81 -0.94
N VAL A 13 -68.01 -1.76 -0.83
CA VAL A 13 -67.05 -0.62 -0.97
C VAL A 13 -66.93 0.23 0.30
N LEU A 14 -65.82 0.09 1.04
CA LEU A 14 -64.88 1.15 1.48
C LEU A 14 -63.89 0.62 2.55
N GLY A 15 -62.59 0.83 2.33
CA GLY A 15 -61.55 0.68 3.38
C GLY A 15 -60.16 0.28 2.87
N LEU A 16 -59.47 1.20 2.20
CA LEU A 16 -58.06 1.08 1.81
C LEU A 16 -57.13 1.39 3.00
N CYS A 17 -56.14 0.55 3.29
CA CYS A 17 -54.70 0.92 3.33
C CYS A 17 -53.81 -0.24 3.82
N TRP A 18 -52.77 -0.51 3.03
CA TRP A 18 -51.70 -1.53 3.13
C TRP A 18 -50.55 -1.01 4.03
N PHE A 19 -49.48 -1.68 4.49
CA PHE A 19 -48.77 -2.96 4.23
C PHE A 19 -47.77 -3.13 5.40
N LEU A 20 -47.50 -4.34 5.90
CA LEU A 20 -46.19 -4.67 6.52
C LEU A 20 -45.82 -6.11 6.17
N GLY A 21 -44.67 -6.26 5.51
CA GLY A 21 -44.15 -7.50 4.97
C GLY A 21 -42.93 -8.02 5.74
N GLY A 22 -42.75 -9.34 5.65
CA GLY A 22 -41.47 -9.97 5.32
C GLY A 22 -40.37 -9.94 6.37
N CYS A 23 -40.30 -11.00 7.17
CA CYS A 23 -39.17 -11.34 8.03
C CYS A 23 -37.96 -11.75 7.15
N GLY A 24 -36.95 -10.88 7.05
CA GLY A 24 -35.62 -11.20 6.54
C GLY A 24 -34.64 -11.26 7.70
N CYS A 25 -33.93 -12.38 7.85
CA CYS A 25 -32.73 -12.45 8.68
C CYS A 25 -31.62 -11.64 7.97
N GLU A 26 -31.51 -10.36 8.30
CA GLU A 26 -30.31 -9.58 8.04
C GLU A 26 -29.24 -10.00 9.06
N CYS A 27 -28.11 -10.48 8.55
CA CYS A 27 -26.88 -10.56 9.34
C CYS A 27 -26.44 -9.13 9.63
N GLU A 28 -26.71 -8.63 10.83
CA GLU A 28 -26.14 -7.39 11.35
C GLU A 28 -24.62 -7.53 11.46
N CYS A 29 -23.89 -7.26 10.38
CA CYS A 29 -22.49 -6.89 10.47
C CYS A 29 -22.45 -5.47 11.06
N GLY A 30 -22.31 -5.39 12.38
CA GLY A 30 -22.36 -4.14 13.14
C GLY A 30 -21.43 -3.08 12.54
N LYS A 31 -21.99 -1.90 12.25
CA LYS A 31 -21.23 -0.71 11.87
C LYS A 31 -20.37 -0.28 13.06
N ALA A 32 -19.17 -0.84 13.18
CA ALA A 32 -18.13 -0.22 13.98
C ALA A 32 -17.91 1.18 13.40
N GLY A 33 -18.09 2.22 14.21
CA GLY A 33 -17.83 3.59 13.79
C GLY A 33 -16.37 3.76 13.35
N LEU A 34 -16.12 4.71 12.44
CA LEU A 34 -14.77 5.05 12.02
C LEU A 34 -13.91 5.38 13.23
N MET A 35 -12.71 4.80 13.28
CA MET A 35 -11.69 5.15 14.25
C MET A 35 -11.15 6.54 13.91
N LYS A 36 -10.78 7.30 14.93
CA LYS A 36 -10.18 8.63 14.77
C LYS A 36 -8.66 8.51 14.86
N PRO A 37 -7.93 8.81 13.78
CA PRO A 37 -6.49 8.99 13.87
C PRO A 37 -6.14 10.14 14.84
N ARG A 38 -4.97 10.03 15.48
CA ARG A 38 -4.35 11.10 16.26
C ARG A 38 -2.94 11.36 15.76
N VAL A 39 -2.37 12.49 16.16
CA VAL A 39 -0.97 12.80 15.85
C VAL A 39 -0.09 11.71 16.47
N GLY A 40 0.65 11.00 15.61
CA GLY A 40 1.77 10.17 16.02
C GLY A 40 3.03 11.04 16.08
N PHE A 41 3.36 11.64 14.94
CA PHE A 41 4.53 12.50 14.80
C PHE A 41 4.22 13.72 13.92
N MET A 42 4.67 14.89 14.38
CA MET A 42 4.87 16.06 13.53
C MET A 42 6.34 16.08 13.10
N LEU A 43 6.59 15.83 11.82
CA LEU A 43 7.93 15.74 11.29
C LEU A 43 8.47 17.14 10.94
N PRO A 44 9.71 17.47 11.33
CA PRO A 44 10.41 18.65 10.83
C PRO A 44 10.50 18.66 9.30
N GLU A 45 10.56 19.86 8.69
CA GLU A 45 10.59 20.05 7.22
C GLU A 45 11.68 19.22 6.48
N LYS A 46 12.82 18.98 7.15
CA LYS A 46 13.91 18.13 6.63
C LYS A 46 13.54 16.65 6.44
N TYR A 47 12.40 16.22 6.96
CA TYR A 47 11.81 14.88 6.86
C TYR A 47 10.41 15.01 6.26
N ASN A 48 10.33 15.55 5.05
CA ASN A 48 9.07 15.69 4.32
C ASN A 48 8.75 14.41 3.55
N SER A 49 7.46 14.18 3.31
CA SER A 49 6.97 13.03 2.55
C SER A 49 7.46 11.68 3.10
N PRO A 50 7.08 11.33 4.35
CA PRO A 50 7.24 9.97 4.85
C PRO A 50 6.46 9.00 3.97
N ASP A 51 7.04 7.86 3.65
CA ASP A 51 6.38 6.86 2.80
C ASP A 51 6.49 5.45 3.39
N GLY A 52 7.11 4.49 2.67
CA GLY A 52 7.19 3.09 3.06
C GLY A 52 7.75 2.86 4.47
N MET A 53 7.20 1.86 5.14
CA MET A 53 7.50 1.48 6.52
C MET A 53 7.67 -0.04 6.64
N THR A 54 8.55 -0.50 7.53
CA THR A 54 8.71 -1.92 7.86
C THR A 54 9.06 -2.13 9.32
N LEU A 55 8.66 -3.26 9.90
CA LEU A 55 8.93 -3.59 11.30
C LEU A 55 10.25 -4.37 11.39
N GLY A 56 11.20 -3.83 12.15
CA GLY A 56 12.43 -4.52 12.51
C GLY A 56 12.20 -5.56 13.61
N LYS A 57 13.07 -6.57 13.67
CA LYS A 57 13.07 -7.59 14.75
C LYS A 57 13.37 -6.98 16.13
N ASP A 58 13.93 -5.78 16.16
CA ASP A 58 14.18 -4.97 17.35
C ASP A 58 12.93 -4.21 17.84
N GLY A 59 11.80 -4.33 17.13
CA GLY A 59 10.56 -3.63 17.44
C GLY A 59 10.52 -2.18 16.93
N CYS A 60 11.56 -1.71 16.26
CA CYS A 60 11.55 -0.40 15.60
C CYS A 60 10.74 -0.46 14.30
N ILE A 61 10.04 0.62 13.97
CA ILE A 61 9.50 0.82 12.62
C ILE A 61 10.55 1.60 11.83
N TYR A 62 11.09 1.03 10.76
CA TYR A 62 11.98 1.71 9.83
C TYR A 62 11.17 2.33 8.71
N LEU A 63 11.48 3.56 8.32
CA LEU A 63 10.66 4.30 7.38
C LEU A 63 11.47 5.20 6.46
N ALA A 64 11.02 5.28 5.21
CA ALA A 64 11.60 6.11 4.18
C ALA A 64 11.11 7.56 4.28
N MET A 65 12.04 8.51 4.35
CA MET A 65 11.77 9.92 4.11
C MET A 65 12.13 10.24 2.67
N ASN A 66 11.12 10.30 1.80
CA ASN A 66 11.32 10.55 0.38
C ASN A 66 11.87 11.96 0.14
N ASN A 67 11.36 12.93 0.88
CA ASN A 67 11.61 14.35 0.69
C ASN A 67 11.23 14.88 -0.71
N VAL A 68 10.22 14.30 -1.35
CA VAL A 68 9.82 14.68 -2.72
C VAL A 68 9.25 16.10 -2.82
N VAL A 69 8.59 16.60 -1.77
CA VAL A 69 8.02 17.96 -1.77
C VAL A 69 9.12 19.02 -1.67
N LEU A 70 10.18 18.76 -0.89
CA LEU A 70 11.31 19.65 -0.66
C LEU A 70 12.64 18.90 -0.84
N GLN A 71 12.99 18.66 -2.10
CA GLN A 71 14.16 17.87 -2.53
C GLN A 71 15.52 18.52 -2.20
N GLN A 72 15.55 19.76 -1.69
CA GLN A 72 16.79 20.33 -1.13
C GLN A 72 17.28 19.57 0.11
N HIS A 73 16.38 18.84 0.80
CA HIS A 73 16.74 17.98 1.92
C HIS A 73 17.03 16.57 1.42
N PRO A 74 18.21 16.00 1.69
CA PRO A 74 18.55 14.67 1.19
C PRO A 74 17.65 13.61 1.83
N ALA A 75 17.24 12.63 1.03
CA ALA A 75 16.42 11.51 1.49
C ALA A 75 17.13 10.66 2.54
N LYS A 76 16.36 10.11 3.47
CA LYS A 76 16.86 9.39 4.65
C LYS A 76 16.02 8.17 4.96
N ILE A 77 16.62 7.24 5.69
CA ILE A 77 15.88 6.27 6.48
C ILE A 77 15.88 6.76 7.92
N LEU A 78 14.70 6.81 8.52
CA LEU A 78 14.52 7.00 9.95
C LEU A 78 14.13 5.67 10.59
N ARG A 79 14.07 5.65 11.92
CA ARG A 79 13.32 4.65 12.68
C ARG A 79 12.51 5.28 13.80
N ILE A 80 11.37 4.67 14.09
CA ILE A 80 10.57 4.92 15.29
C ILE A 80 10.87 3.79 16.28
N THR A 81 11.51 4.11 17.40
CA THR A 81 11.87 3.15 18.45
C THR A 81 10.63 2.57 19.16
N PRO A 82 10.76 1.48 19.93
CA PRO A 82 9.63 0.88 20.66
C PRO A 82 8.94 1.84 21.64
N ASP A 83 9.66 2.83 22.16
CA ASP A 83 9.19 3.93 23.01
C ASP A 83 8.79 5.19 22.23
N ASP A 84 8.49 5.04 20.94
CA ASP A 84 7.97 6.10 20.05
C ASP A 84 8.91 7.31 19.91
N GLN A 85 10.24 7.09 19.86
CA GLN A 85 11.22 8.13 19.53
C GLN A 85 11.68 8.03 18.08
N LEU A 86 11.92 9.18 17.43
CA LEU A 86 12.44 9.26 16.07
C LEU A 86 13.97 9.35 16.07
N GLU A 87 14.62 8.48 15.29
CA GLU A 87 16.07 8.46 15.12
C GLU A 87 16.46 8.37 13.65
N GLU A 88 17.53 9.08 13.25
CA GLU A 88 18.11 8.92 11.90
C GLU A 88 18.90 7.62 11.82
N VAL A 89 18.70 6.85 10.74
CA VAL A 89 19.45 5.62 10.45
C VAL A 89 20.58 5.90 9.47
N ILE A 90 20.25 6.47 8.31
CA ILE A 90 21.21 6.77 7.24
C ILE A 90 20.66 7.82 6.27
N THR A 91 21.56 8.58 5.63
CA THR A 91 21.23 9.40 4.45
C THR A 91 21.51 8.59 3.20
N LEU A 92 20.54 8.48 2.30
CA LEU A 92 20.66 7.62 1.11
C LEU A 92 21.53 8.26 0.03
N PRO A 93 22.32 7.46 -0.71
CA PRO A 93 23.18 7.97 -1.76
C PRO A 93 22.34 8.44 -2.96
N PRO A 94 22.61 9.65 -3.50
CA PRO A 94 21.87 10.15 -4.66
C PRO A 94 22.10 9.28 -5.90
N GLN A 95 21.12 9.23 -6.79
CA GLN A 95 21.28 8.61 -8.09
C GLN A 95 22.26 9.47 -8.94
N PRO A 96 23.22 8.86 -9.67
CA PRO A 96 24.30 9.61 -10.31
C PRO A 96 23.89 10.66 -11.34
N ASP A 97 22.76 10.49 -12.01
CA ASP A 97 22.27 11.39 -13.06
C ASP A 97 21.35 12.47 -12.49
N THR A 98 20.34 12.08 -11.70
CA THR A 98 19.35 13.00 -11.11
C THR A 98 19.90 13.78 -9.93
N LYS A 99 20.99 13.30 -9.32
CA LYS A 99 21.60 13.84 -8.09
C LYS A 99 20.69 13.80 -6.87
N LEU A 100 19.61 13.00 -6.93
CA LEU A 100 18.61 12.85 -5.89
C LEU A 100 18.38 11.37 -5.58
N ALA A 101 17.95 11.08 -4.36
CA ALA A 101 17.37 9.80 -3.99
C ALA A 101 15.89 10.04 -3.65
N SER A 102 15.03 9.08 -3.96
CA SER A 102 13.58 9.17 -3.72
C SER A 102 13.08 7.82 -3.21
N PRO A 103 13.36 7.48 -1.94
CA PRO A 103 12.97 6.20 -1.37
C PRO A 103 11.46 6.09 -1.19
N LEU A 104 10.92 4.90 -1.46
CA LEU A 104 9.54 4.51 -1.17
C LEU A 104 9.52 3.28 -0.27
N GLY A 105 9.10 2.12 -0.78
CA GLY A 105 9.02 0.87 -0.03
C GLY A 105 10.36 0.44 0.60
N VAL A 106 10.26 -0.12 1.81
CA VAL A 106 11.40 -0.63 2.58
C VAL A 106 11.06 -2.00 3.18
N ALA A 107 12.03 -2.92 3.22
CA ALA A 107 11.87 -4.19 3.92
C ALA A 107 13.22 -4.78 4.36
N PHE A 108 13.23 -5.52 5.47
CA PHE A 108 14.40 -6.30 5.87
C PHE A 108 14.51 -7.60 5.07
N GLY A 109 15.68 -7.88 4.53
CA GLY A 109 16.02 -9.20 3.98
C GLY A 109 16.34 -10.21 5.07
N SER A 110 16.40 -11.49 4.70
CA SER A 110 16.82 -12.58 5.61
C SER A 110 18.28 -12.43 6.07
N ASP A 111 19.11 -11.73 5.30
CA ASP A 111 20.49 -11.38 5.60
C ASP A 111 20.64 -10.27 6.65
N GLY A 112 19.53 -9.68 7.11
CA GLY A 112 19.49 -8.63 8.12
C GLY A 112 19.71 -7.22 7.56
N ASN A 113 19.92 -7.06 6.26
CA ASN A 113 20.04 -5.76 5.62
C ASN A 113 18.67 -5.18 5.28
N LEU A 114 18.58 -3.85 5.21
CA LEU A 114 17.36 -3.16 4.80
C LEU A 114 17.44 -2.86 3.30
N TYR A 115 16.39 -3.24 2.56
CA TYR A 115 16.26 -2.99 1.14
C TYR A 115 15.27 -1.85 0.90
N VAL A 116 15.61 -0.96 -0.02
CA VAL A 116 14.87 0.29 -0.27
C VAL A 116 14.67 0.47 -1.76
N ALA A 117 13.44 0.67 -2.19
CA ALA A 117 13.15 1.09 -3.56
C ALA A 117 13.44 2.57 -3.72
N ASP A 118 14.32 2.92 -4.64
CA ASP A 118 14.66 4.30 -4.99
C ASP A 118 13.96 4.68 -6.30
N CYS A 119 12.84 5.40 -6.18
CA CYS A 119 11.89 5.72 -7.23
C CYS A 119 12.23 7.02 -7.96
N GLN A 120 12.95 6.90 -9.07
CA GLN A 120 13.44 8.08 -9.78
C GLN A 120 12.38 8.73 -10.68
N ALA A 121 11.17 8.18 -10.77
CA ALA A 121 10.04 8.79 -11.48
C ALA A 121 9.61 10.15 -10.89
N PHE A 122 9.92 10.40 -9.61
CA PHE A 122 9.73 11.69 -8.94
C PHE A 122 10.86 12.71 -9.19
N CYS A 123 11.97 12.27 -9.79
CA CYS A 123 13.15 13.09 -10.01
C CYS A 123 13.43 13.32 -11.51
N THR A 124 12.94 12.45 -12.39
CA THR A 124 13.15 12.55 -13.84
C THR A 124 12.02 11.88 -14.62
N LYS A 125 11.85 12.29 -15.88
CA LYS A 125 10.94 11.66 -16.85
C LYS A 125 11.62 10.54 -17.65
N GLU A 126 12.93 10.37 -17.50
CA GLU A 126 13.66 9.29 -18.15
C GLU A 126 13.28 7.94 -17.51
N PRO A 127 12.91 6.93 -18.32
CA PRO A 127 12.57 5.61 -17.80
C PRO A 127 13.81 4.88 -17.28
N ALA A 128 13.60 3.75 -16.60
CA ALA A 128 14.65 2.82 -16.17
C ALA A 128 15.74 3.44 -15.27
N LYS A 129 15.44 4.52 -14.55
CA LYS A 129 16.38 5.18 -13.61
C LYS A 129 16.23 4.72 -12.16
N SER A 130 15.12 4.09 -11.82
CA SER A 130 14.87 3.61 -10.47
C SER A 130 15.79 2.44 -10.11
N ARG A 131 16.05 2.27 -8.82
CA ARG A 131 17.06 1.34 -8.30
C ARG A 131 16.53 0.59 -7.08
N LEU A 132 17.15 -0.55 -6.79
CA LEU A 132 17.07 -1.19 -5.48
C LEU A 132 18.36 -0.89 -4.72
N LEU A 133 18.22 -0.29 -3.55
CA LEU A 133 19.30 -0.03 -2.62
C LEU A 133 19.33 -1.08 -1.52
N ARG A 134 20.53 -1.40 -1.01
CA ARG A 134 20.73 -2.20 0.19
C ARG A 134 21.46 -1.35 1.23
N VAL A 135 20.76 -0.96 2.29
CA VAL A 135 21.39 -0.39 3.49
C VAL A 135 22.00 -1.54 4.27
N ASN A 136 23.33 -1.54 4.33
CA ASN A 136 24.11 -2.55 5.02
C ASN A 136 23.96 -2.35 6.53
N MET A 137 23.45 -3.36 7.22
CA MET A 137 23.17 -3.31 8.65
C MET A 137 24.09 -4.25 9.42
N LYS A 138 24.68 -3.75 10.51
CA LYS A 138 25.48 -4.53 11.44
C LYS A 138 25.17 -4.10 12.87
N ASP A 139 24.83 -5.07 13.72
CA ASP A 139 24.51 -4.84 15.13
C ASP A 139 23.48 -3.71 15.34
N GLY A 140 22.42 -3.71 14.50
CA GLY A 140 21.33 -2.73 14.54
C GLY A 140 21.68 -1.34 13.98
N LYS A 141 22.86 -1.15 13.38
CA LYS A 141 23.33 0.12 12.82
C LYS A 141 23.63 0.02 11.33
N ALA A 142 23.32 1.08 10.58
CA ALA A 142 23.71 1.18 9.18
C ALA A 142 25.21 1.46 9.04
N THR A 143 25.89 0.70 8.20
CA THR A 143 27.33 0.86 7.92
C THR A 143 27.62 1.36 6.51
N GLY A 144 26.62 1.41 5.64
CA GLY A 144 26.74 1.88 4.26
C GLY A 144 25.46 1.61 3.47
N CYS A 145 25.44 2.04 2.21
CA CYS A 145 24.34 1.79 1.31
C CYS A 145 24.87 1.46 -0.08
N ASP A 146 24.52 0.28 -0.57
CA ASP A 146 24.90 -0.20 -1.90
C ASP A 146 23.75 -0.03 -2.89
N VAL A 147 24.08 0.12 -4.17
CA VAL A 147 23.12 -0.10 -5.26
C VAL A 147 23.25 -1.56 -5.67
N VAL A 148 22.16 -2.32 -5.65
CA VAL A 148 22.19 -3.77 -5.94
C VAL A 148 21.35 -4.19 -7.13
N ALA A 149 20.40 -3.34 -7.56
CA ALA A 149 19.75 -3.47 -8.85
C ALA A 149 19.45 -2.09 -9.47
N VAL A 150 19.43 -2.03 -10.79
CA VAL A 150 19.17 -0.83 -11.60
C VAL A 150 18.25 -1.18 -12.77
N GLY A 151 17.69 -0.18 -13.45
CA GLY A 151 16.86 -0.37 -14.63
C GLY A 151 15.37 -0.55 -14.34
N LEU A 152 14.95 -0.36 -13.09
CA LEU A 152 13.53 -0.28 -12.71
C LEU A 152 12.95 1.03 -13.23
N ASN A 153 11.68 1.05 -13.63
CA ASN A 153 11.04 2.28 -14.10
C ASN A 153 10.56 3.13 -12.93
N MET A 154 9.64 2.60 -12.14
CA MET A 154 9.01 3.28 -11.00
C MET A 154 8.97 2.31 -9.81
N ALA A 155 10.16 2.03 -9.27
CA ALA A 155 10.36 1.13 -8.13
C ALA A 155 9.57 1.65 -6.93
N ASN A 156 8.80 0.79 -6.26
CA ASN A 156 7.85 1.25 -5.24
C ASN A 156 7.83 0.34 -4.01
N GLY A 157 6.73 -0.35 -3.70
CA GLY A 157 6.68 -1.27 -2.56
C GLY A 157 7.81 -2.30 -2.58
N VAL A 158 8.33 -2.61 -1.39
CA VAL A 158 9.36 -3.63 -1.18
C VAL A 158 8.89 -4.57 -0.09
N ALA A 159 8.97 -5.87 -0.33
CA ALA A 159 8.75 -6.89 0.68
C ALA A 159 9.82 -7.99 0.57
N ALA A 160 9.98 -8.78 1.63
CA ALA A 160 10.91 -9.89 1.67
C ALA A 160 10.21 -11.18 2.06
N LYS A 161 10.60 -12.30 1.45
CA LYS A 161 10.16 -13.63 1.84
C LYS A 161 11.24 -14.65 1.54
N GLY A 162 11.65 -15.40 2.56
CA GLY A 162 12.82 -16.28 2.48
C GLY A 162 14.06 -15.46 2.09
N ASP A 163 14.91 -16.01 1.22
CA ASP A 163 16.11 -15.33 0.73
C ASP A 163 15.86 -14.50 -0.54
N CYS A 164 14.69 -13.86 -0.62
CA CYS A 164 14.28 -13.07 -1.77
C CYS A 164 13.71 -11.71 -1.37
N ILE A 165 14.05 -10.70 -2.16
CA ILE A 165 13.46 -9.36 -2.13
C ILE A 165 12.51 -9.21 -3.32
N TYR A 166 11.34 -8.65 -3.05
CA TYR A 166 10.29 -8.40 -4.01
C TYR A 166 10.09 -6.90 -4.13
N VAL A 167 10.06 -6.39 -5.37
CA VAL A 167 9.96 -4.95 -5.63
C VAL A 167 8.87 -4.70 -6.66
N CYS A 168 7.88 -3.89 -6.30
CA CYS A 168 6.91 -3.37 -7.24
C CYS A 168 7.58 -2.43 -8.24
N ASP A 169 7.22 -2.56 -9.52
CA ASP A 169 7.48 -1.57 -10.55
C ASP A 169 6.15 -1.09 -11.12
N THR A 170 5.82 0.14 -10.76
CA THR A 170 4.45 0.65 -10.81
C THR A 170 3.98 0.91 -12.24
N THR A 171 4.92 1.19 -13.15
CA THR A 171 4.63 1.51 -14.56
C THR A 171 5.72 0.92 -15.48
N LEU A 172 5.38 -0.10 -16.26
CA LEU A 172 6.31 -0.78 -17.18
C LEU A 172 6.16 -0.34 -18.64
N ASN A 173 5.04 0.28 -18.98
CA ASN A 173 4.78 0.89 -20.29
C ASN A 173 3.85 2.10 -20.13
N LYS A 174 3.48 2.73 -21.25
CA LYS A 174 2.53 3.86 -21.29
C LYS A 174 1.21 3.49 -21.96
N GLU A 175 0.92 2.19 -22.07
CA GLU A 175 -0.24 1.68 -22.78
C GLU A 175 -1.48 1.66 -21.87
N THR A 176 -2.66 1.42 -22.46
CA THR A 176 -3.85 1.05 -21.69
C THR A 176 -4.40 -0.27 -22.25
N PRO A 177 -4.50 -1.33 -21.44
CA PRO A 177 -4.08 -1.40 -20.04
C PRO A 177 -2.58 -1.16 -19.84
N MET A 178 -2.25 -0.48 -18.75
CA MET A 178 -0.87 -0.22 -18.37
C MET A 178 -0.29 -1.44 -17.68
N ALA A 179 0.84 -1.93 -18.16
CA ALA A 179 1.53 -3.05 -17.54
C ALA A 179 2.31 -2.59 -16.31
N SER A 180 2.27 -3.39 -15.25
CA SER A 180 3.07 -3.22 -14.02
C SER A 180 3.35 -4.59 -13.41
N GLY A 181 4.09 -4.66 -12.31
CA GLY A 181 4.27 -5.95 -11.64
C GLY A 181 5.28 -5.96 -10.52
N VAL A 182 5.66 -7.16 -10.11
CA VAL A 182 6.60 -7.40 -9.00
C VAL A 182 7.79 -8.21 -9.50
N TYR A 183 8.99 -7.64 -9.36
CA TYR A 183 10.24 -8.36 -9.58
C TYR A 183 10.66 -9.11 -8.32
N ARG A 184 11.28 -10.27 -8.49
CA ARG A 184 11.90 -11.06 -7.42
C ARG A 184 13.40 -11.17 -7.63
N PHE A 185 14.17 -10.80 -6.62
CA PHE A 185 15.62 -10.90 -6.59
C PHE A 185 16.04 -11.85 -5.47
N ALA A 186 16.82 -12.89 -5.81
CA ALA A 186 17.47 -13.70 -4.77
C ALA A 186 18.58 -12.86 -4.13
N ILE A 187 18.64 -12.85 -2.79
CA ILE A 187 19.63 -12.05 -2.05
C ILE A 187 21.06 -12.44 -2.44
N ALA A 188 21.30 -13.72 -2.71
CA ALA A 188 22.61 -14.23 -3.15
C ALA A 188 23.08 -13.67 -4.51
N GLU A 189 22.17 -13.14 -5.33
CA GLU A 189 22.51 -12.54 -6.63
C GLU A 189 22.75 -11.02 -6.54
N LEU A 190 22.46 -10.40 -5.38
CA LEU A 190 22.56 -8.96 -5.17
C LEU A 190 23.99 -8.54 -4.79
N ASP A 191 24.77 -8.20 -5.82
CA ASP A 191 26.16 -7.75 -5.71
C ASP A 191 26.28 -6.23 -5.96
N ALA A 192 26.90 -5.52 -5.02
CA ALA A 192 27.16 -4.08 -5.13
C ALA A 192 28.19 -3.73 -6.22
N LYS A 193 29.11 -4.65 -6.54
CA LYS A 193 30.12 -4.45 -7.58
C LYS A 193 29.54 -4.62 -8.98
N ASN A 194 28.51 -5.47 -9.10
CA ASN A 194 27.84 -5.78 -10.36
C ASN A 194 26.32 -5.74 -10.16
N PRO A 195 25.70 -4.55 -9.99
CA PRO A 195 24.27 -4.45 -9.75
C PRO A 195 23.46 -5.10 -10.87
N LEU A 196 22.43 -5.86 -10.51
CA LEU A 196 21.55 -6.51 -11.47
C LEU A 196 20.87 -5.47 -12.37
N LYS A 197 20.77 -5.79 -13.66
CA LYS A 197 20.10 -4.94 -14.65
C LYS A 197 18.73 -5.51 -14.97
N VAL A 198 17.69 -4.78 -14.58
CA VAL A 198 16.30 -5.11 -14.88
C VAL A 198 15.98 -4.73 -16.33
N THR A 199 15.30 -5.62 -17.06
CA THR A 199 15.00 -5.45 -18.50
C THR A 199 13.51 -5.29 -18.83
N GLY A 200 12.72 -4.78 -17.88
CA GLY A 200 11.29 -4.53 -18.10
C GLY A 200 10.46 -5.81 -18.23
N LEU A 201 9.43 -5.78 -19.09
CA LEU A 201 8.41 -6.85 -19.22
C LEU A 201 8.96 -8.23 -19.60
N GLY A 202 10.14 -8.28 -20.23
CA GLY A 202 10.82 -9.52 -20.64
C GLY A 202 11.77 -10.09 -19.59
N ASP A 203 11.98 -9.41 -18.46
CA ASP A 203 12.89 -9.90 -17.42
C ASP A 203 12.33 -11.17 -16.75
N PRO A 204 13.11 -12.25 -16.64
CA PRO A 204 12.66 -13.48 -15.98
C PRO A 204 12.37 -13.29 -14.49
N ARG A 205 12.85 -12.21 -13.88
CA ARG A 205 12.59 -11.87 -12.47
C ARG A 205 11.22 -11.24 -12.27
N LEU A 206 10.52 -10.81 -13.32
CA LEU A 206 9.15 -10.30 -13.24
C LEU A 206 8.17 -11.45 -12.99
N VAL A 207 7.96 -11.77 -11.72
CA VAL A 207 7.22 -12.97 -11.29
C VAL A 207 5.71 -12.73 -11.19
N VAL A 208 5.28 -11.50 -10.94
CA VAL A 208 3.86 -11.10 -10.90
C VAL A 208 3.65 -10.02 -11.94
N LYS A 209 2.64 -10.18 -12.80
CA LYS A 209 2.28 -9.23 -13.85
C LYS A 209 0.88 -8.71 -13.59
N LEU A 210 0.73 -7.40 -13.51
CA LEU A 210 -0.53 -6.70 -13.33
C LEU A 210 -0.83 -5.83 -14.54
N SER A 211 -2.09 -5.49 -14.71
CA SER A 211 -2.63 -4.69 -15.81
C SER A 211 -3.62 -3.69 -15.25
N THR A 212 -3.32 -2.40 -15.36
CA THR A 212 -4.16 -1.31 -14.83
C THR A 212 -4.97 -0.68 -15.94
N GLN A 213 -6.30 -0.66 -15.80
CA GLN A 213 -7.23 -0.12 -16.79
C GLN A 213 -7.52 1.37 -16.59
N ASN A 214 -7.40 1.88 -15.37
CA ASN A 214 -7.70 3.26 -15.04
C ASN A 214 -6.77 4.24 -15.77
N LYS A 215 -7.34 5.03 -16.69
CA LYS A 215 -6.63 6.06 -17.46
C LYS A 215 -6.39 7.36 -16.70
N GLU A 216 -7.25 7.66 -15.73
CA GLU A 216 -7.12 8.86 -14.89
C GLU A 216 -5.97 8.67 -13.89
N HIS A 217 -5.85 7.45 -13.36
CA HIS A 217 -4.80 7.05 -12.44
C HIS A 217 -4.04 5.82 -12.96
N PRO A 218 -3.14 5.98 -13.93
CA PRO A 218 -2.34 4.89 -14.49
C PRO A 218 -1.20 4.51 -13.54
N VAL A 219 -1.55 3.98 -12.37
CA VAL A 219 -0.65 3.58 -11.29
C VAL A 219 -1.00 2.14 -10.94
N GLY A 220 -0.05 1.21 -11.10
CA GLY A 220 -0.28 -0.22 -11.00
C GLY A 220 0.22 -0.81 -9.69
N ALA A 221 1.08 -1.84 -9.79
CA ALA A 221 1.73 -2.49 -8.66
C ALA A 221 2.38 -1.46 -7.73
N ASN A 222 1.83 -1.27 -6.53
CA ASN A 222 2.24 -0.20 -5.63
C ASN A 222 2.80 -0.76 -4.31
N GLY A 223 1.97 -0.98 -3.28
CA GLY A 223 2.34 -1.72 -2.06
C GLY A 223 2.23 -3.23 -2.20
N LEU A 224 3.02 -3.97 -1.42
CA LEU A 224 2.91 -5.42 -1.28
C LEU A 224 3.33 -5.90 0.11
N ASP A 225 2.78 -7.04 0.54
CA ASP A 225 3.25 -7.77 1.73
C ASP A 225 2.90 -9.27 1.62
N PHE A 226 3.37 -10.08 2.56
CA PHE A 226 3.09 -11.52 2.63
C PHE A 226 2.37 -11.90 3.93
N ASP A 227 1.46 -12.88 3.84
CA ASP A 227 0.97 -13.56 5.03
C ASP A 227 1.94 -14.65 5.53
N ALA A 228 1.66 -15.19 6.72
CA ALA A 228 2.44 -16.28 7.31
C ALA A 228 2.40 -17.60 6.50
N ALA A 229 1.40 -17.78 5.62
CA ALA A 229 1.35 -18.91 4.69
C ALA A 229 2.19 -18.68 3.43
N GLY A 230 2.73 -17.47 3.27
CA GLY A 230 3.56 -17.08 2.14
C GLY A 230 2.79 -16.67 0.89
N ASN A 231 1.50 -16.36 1.00
CA ASN A 231 0.75 -15.69 -0.06
C ASN A 231 1.16 -14.23 -0.11
N MET A 232 1.38 -13.69 -1.31
CA MET A 232 1.59 -12.26 -1.51
C MET A 232 0.26 -11.56 -1.71
N TYR A 233 0.18 -10.34 -1.19
CA TYR A 233 -0.85 -9.38 -1.51
C TYR A 233 -0.18 -8.19 -2.17
N VAL A 234 -0.70 -7.73 -3.31
CA VAL A 234 -0.17 -6.58 -4.04
C VAL A 234 -1.30 -5.66 -4.45
N CYS A 235 -1.12 -4.37 -4.22
CA CYS A 235 -2.06 -3.33 -4.62
C CYS A 235 -1.90 -2.99 -6.10
N ASN A 236 -3.01 -2.94 -6.83
CA ASN A 236 -3.13 -2.38 -8.17
C ASN A 236 -3.87 -1.04 -8.03
N PHE A 237 -3.08 0.03 -7.82
CA PHE A 237 -3.55 1.29 -7.25
C PHE A 237 -4.76 1.88 -7.98
N GLY A 238 -4.64 2.10 -9.29
CA GLY A 238 -5.62 2.82 -10.08
C GLY A 238 -6.92 2.06 -10.27
N ASP A 239 -6.84 0.73 -10.29
CA ASP A 239 -8.01 -0.13 -10.43
C ASP A 239 -8.66 -0.48 -9.09
N ARG A 240 -8.09 0.02 -7.97
CA ARG A 240 -8.62 -0.13 -6.61
C ARG A 240 -8.72 -1.59 -6.19
N GLU A 241 -7.72 -2.38 -6.58
CA GLU A 241 -7.70 -3.83 -6.37
C GLU A 241 -6.55 -4.24 -5.45
N VAL A 242 -6.84 -5.15 -4.53
CA VAL A 242 -5.81 -5.96 -3.86
C VAL A 242 -5.80 -7.33 -4.49
N ILE A 243 -4.66 -7.74 -5.02
CA ILE A 243 -4.47 -9.01 -5.71
C ILE A 243 -3.78 -9.99 -4.77
N LYS A 244 -4.35 -11.19 -4.60
CA LYS A 244 -3.71 -12.30 -3.90
C LYS A 244 -2.95 -13.17 -4.88
N VAL A 245 -1.69 -13.47 -4.56
CA VAL A 245 -0.82 -14.35 -5.33
C VAL A 245 -0.37 -15.51 -4.46
N VAL A 246 -0.63 -16.73 -4.93
CA VAL A 246 -0.20 -17.98 -4.29
C VAL A 246 0.99 -18.52 -5.06
N PHE A 247 2.00 -18.96 -4.35
CA PHE A 247 3.21 -19.56 -4.92
C PHE A 247 3.25 -21.06 -4.62
N ASP A 248 3.81 -21.83 -5.55
CA ASP A 248 4.14 -23.23 -5.31
C ASP A 248 5.41 -23.36 -4.43
N ALA A 249 5.77 -24.60 -4.09
CA ALA A 249 6.95 -24.89 -3.26
C ALA A 249 8.29 -24.49 -3.91
N ALA A 250 8.33 -24.33 -5.24
CA ALA A 250 9.50 -23.82 -5.97
C ALA A 250 9.50 -22.28 -6.06
N GLY A 251 8.51 -21.62 -5.44
CA GLY A 251 8.34 -20.18 -5.46
C GLY A 251 7.82 -19.63 -6.79
N LYS A 252 7.26 -20.45 -7.68
CA LYS A 252 6.62 -19.97 -8.91
C LYS A 252 5.16 -19.60 -8.61
N VAL A 253 4.64 -18.59 -9.30
CA VAL A 253 3.22 -18.22 -9.18
C VAL A 253 2.34 -19.41 -9.61
N GLN A 254 1.55 -19.90 -8.67
CA GLN A 254 0.56 -20.96 -8.86
C GLN A 254 -0.80 -20.38 -9.25
N SER A 255 -1.20 -19.28 -8.61
CA SER A 255 -2.45 -18.56 -8.94
C SER A 255 -2.38 -17.09 -8.55
N GLN A 256 -3.12 -16.26 -9.28
CA GLN A 256 -3.28 -14.83 -9.03
C GLN A 256 -4.76 -14.47 -9.20
N ALA A 257 -5.37 -13.82 -8.20
CA ALA A 257 -6.77 -13.44 -8.24
C ALA A 257 -7.02 -12.13 -7.48
N VAL A 258 -8.02 -11.36 -7.92
CA VAL A 258 -8.52 -10.19 -7.18
C VAL A 258 -9.13 -10.68 -5.87
N LEU A 259 -8.57 -10.25 -4.74
CA LEU A 259 -9.11 -10.53 -3.41
C LEU A 259 -10.23 -9.54 -3.07
N ALA A 260 -10.02 -8.26 -3.36
CA ALA A 260 -10.95 -7.17 -3.04
C ALA A 260 -10.85 -6.05 -4.09
N LYS A 261 -11.99 -5.40 -4.36
CA LYS A 261 -12.10 -4.28 -5.31
C LYS A 261 -13.24 -3.32 -4.94
N ASP A 262 -13.07 -2.02 -5.18
CA ASP A 262 -14.07 -0.93 -5.11
C ASP A 262 -14.76 -0.67 -3.75
N ASN A 263 -14.85 -1.64 -2.83
CA ASN A 263 -15.68 -1.66 -1.60
C ASN A 263 -15.38 -0.54 -0.57
N GLY A 264 -15.62 0.72 -0.93
CA GLY A 264 -15.27 1.90 -0.16
C GLY A 264 -13.83 2.37 -0.32
N MET A 265 -13.05 1.72 -1.19
CA MET A 265 -11.69 2.11 -1.56
C MET A 265 -11.74 2.98 -2.82
N GLU A 266 -11.00 4.09 -2.84
CA GLU A 266 -10.81 4.92 -4.04
C GLU A 266 -9.45 4.67 -4.72
N SER A 267 -8.52 4.02 -4.02
CA SER A 267 -7.25 3.47 -4.49
C SER A 267 -6.74 2.37 -3.56
N THR A 268 -5.61 1.76 -3.91
CA THR A 268 -4.87 0.84 -3.04
C THR A 268 -3.37 1.18 -3.12
N ASP A 269 -2.77 1.62 -2.02
CA ASP A 269 -1.37 2.10 -1.99
C ASP A 269 -0.47 1.12 -1.22
N GLY A 270 0.26 1.56 -0.19
CA GLY A 270 0.97 0.69 0.75
C GLY A 270 0.02 -0.21 1.54
N LEU A 271 0.51 -1.40 1.88
CA LEU A 271 -0.23 -2.36 2.69
C LEU A 271 0.67 -3.12 3.66
N HIS A 272 0.10 -3.52 4.80
CA HIS A 272 0.71 -4.44 5.74
C HIS A 272 -0.21 -5.60 6.10
N CYS A 273 0.31 -6.83 6.07
CA CYS A 273 -0.40 -8.01 6.54
C CYS A 273 -0.04 -8.30 8.00
N ASP A 274 -1.02 -8.22 8.90
CA ASP A 274 -0.82 -8.59 10.30
C ASP A 274 -0.89 -10.13 10.52
N ALA A 275 -0.47 -10.56 11.71
CA ALA A 275 -0.48 -11.97 12.10
C ALA A 275 -1.88 -12.59 12.23
N ALA A 276 -2.93 -11.76 12.33
CA ALA A 276 -4.32 -12.23 12.36
C ALA A 276 -4.88 -12.42 10.94
N GLY A 277 -4.13 -12.07 9.90
CA GLY A 277 -4.55 -12.16 8.51
C GLY A 277 -5.43 -10.98 8.09
N ASN A 278 -5.28 -9.82 8.72
CA ASN A 278 -5.83 -8.58 8.19
C ASN A 278 -4.79 -7.88 7.34
N LEU A 279 -5.23 -7.37 6.18
CA LEU A 279 -4.45 -6.45 5.35
C LEU A 279 -4.88 -5.03 5.69
N TRP A 280 -3.96 -4.22 6.21
CA TRP A 280 -4.16 -2.81 6.45
C TRP A 280 -3.64 -2.04 5.25
N VAL A 281 -4.55 -1.42 4.50
CA VAL A 281 -4.24 -0.80 3.21
C VAL A 281 -4.49 0.69 3.29
N ALA A 282 -3.50 1.48 2.88
CA ALA A 282 -3.68 2.90 2.66
C ALA A 282 -4.54 3.11 1.41
N ASP A 283 -5.68 3.78 1.58
CA ASP A 283 -6.49 4.28 0.47
C ASP A 283 -6.12 5.76 0.26
N PHE A 284 -5.04 5.94 -0.50
CA PHE A 284 -4.48 7.23 -0.84
C PHE A 284 -5.56 8.18 -1.37
N LEU A 285 -6.18 7.88 -2.51
CA LEU A 285 -7.17 8.75 -3.17
C LEU A 285 -8.40 9.00 -2.30
N GLY A 286 -8.80 8.03 -1.45
CA GLY A 286 -9.96 8.14 -0.59
C GLY A 286 -9.69 8.85 0.74
N ASN A 287 -8.44 9.25 1.00
CA ASN A 287 -7.95 9.77 2.28
C ASN A 287 -8.38 8.90 3.46
N ALA A 288 -8.17 7.60 3.32
CA ALA A 288 -8.70 6.58 4.21
C ALA A 288 -7.68 5.47 4.48
N VAL A 289 -7.99 4.67 5.49
CA VAL A 289 -7.35 3.38 5.73
C VAL A 289 -8.43 2.32 5.76
N VAL A 290 -8.21 1.23 5.04
CA VAL A 290 -9.12 0.08 5.03
C VAL A 290 -8.43 -1.15 5.61
N ARG A 291 -9.24 -2.04 6.18
CA ARG A 291 -8.84 -3.36 6.62
C ARG A 291 -9.53 -4.40 5.76
N ILE A 292 -8.76 -5.33 5.20
CA ILE A 292 -9.27 -6.40 4.36
C ILE A 292 -8.99 -7.74 5.04
N ASP A 293 -10.01 -8.57 5.21
CA ASP A 293 -9.81 -9.95 5.67
C ASP A 293 -9.16 -10.78 4.55
N SER A 294 -7.96 -11.31 4.80
CA SER A 294 -7.11 -11.97 3.79
C SER A 294 -7.65 -13.30 3.24
N LYS A 295 -8.72 -13.83 3.86
CA LYS A 295 -9.39 -15.10 3.49
C LYS A 295 -10.65 -14.86 2.67
N SER A 296 -11.49 -13.94 3.11
CA SER A 296 -12.80 -13.64 2.51
C SER A 296 -12.79 -12.45 1.55
N GLY A 297 -11.80 -11.57 1.64
CA GLY A 297 -11.75 -10.31 0.89
C GLY A 297 -12.70 -9.23 1.42
N ALA A 298 -13.33 -9.45 2.59
CA ALA A 298 -14.23 -8.47 3.18
C ALA A 298 -13.48 -7.19 3.56
N VAL A 299 -13.95 -6.05 3.04
CA VAL A 299 -13.35 -4.73 3.26
C VAL A 299 -14.11 -3.99 4.36
N THR A 300 -13.37 -3.40 5.29
CA THR A 300 -13.89 -2.49 6.33
C THR A 300 -13.12 -1.17 6.25
N VAL A 301 -13.83 -0.04 6.11
CA VAL A 301 -13.20 1.28 6.25
C VAL A 301 -12.92 1.52 7.73
N VAL A 302 -11.65 1.68 8.08
CA VAL A 302 -11.17 1.83 9.46
C VAL A 302 -11.21 3.29 9.88
N ALA A 303 -10.64 4.16 9.05
CA ALA A 303 -10.58 5.60 9.25
C ALA A 303 -10.74 6.28 7.89
N LYS A 304 -11.44 7.41 7.87
CA LYS A 304 -11.62 8.25 6.69
C LYS A 304 -11.94 9.66 7.12
N ASN A 305 -11.32 10.64 6.47
CA ASN A 305 -11.65 12.05 6.62
C ASN A 305 -11.63 12.75 5.26
N GLY A 306 -12.20 13.96 5.19
CA GLY A 306 -12.05 14.80 4.00
C GLY A 306 -10.62 15.33 3.87
N GLU A 307 -10.40 16.21 2.89
CA GLU A 307 -9.16 16.97 2.76
C GLU A 307 -8.78 17.60 4.11
N SER A 308 -7.53 17.44 4.50
CA SER A 308 -6.96 17.96 5.75
C SER A 308 -5.52 18.39 5.52
N ASP A 309 -4.89 19.01 6.51
CA ASP A 309 -3.44 19.29 6.51
C ASP A 309 -2.67 18.40 7.50
N GLY A 310 -3.37 17.47 8.19
CA GLY A 310 -2.82 16.57 9.19
C GLY A 310 -2.54 17.19 10.57
N ALA A 311 -2.88 18.46 10.83
CA ALA A 311 -2.49 19.16 12.06
C ALA A 311 -3.05 18.53 13.36
N ASP A 312 -4.22 17.91 13.30
CA ASP A 312 -4.86 17.21 14.42
C ASP A 312 -4.61 15.70 14.41
N GLY A 313 -3.81 15.22 13.46
CA GLY A 313 -3.53 13.81 13.23
C GLY A 313 -4.42 13.13 12.20
N SER A 314 -5.37 13.84 11.61
CA SER A 314 -6.15 13.36 10.46
C SER A 314 -5.25 12.84 9.33
N LEU A 315 -5.81 11.93 8.51
CA LEU A 315 -5.10 11.40 7.35
C LEU A 315 -4.90 12.51 6.32
N HIS A 316 -3.75 12.48 5.65
CA HIS A 316 -3.43 13.42 4.58
C HIS A 316 -2.60 12.73 3.50
N SER A 317 -3.29 12.18 2.50
CA SER A 317 -2.67 11.35 1.45
C SER A 317 -1.91 10.16 2.07
N PRO A 318 -2.62 9.25 2.78
CA PRO A 318 -1.98 8.12 3.43
C PRO A 318 -1.32 7.22 2.39
N SER A 319 -0.08 6.79 2.62
CA SER A 319 0.67 6.01 1.64
C SER A 319 1.15 4.66 2.14
N GLU A 320 1.43 4.48 3.43
CA GLU A 320 1.76 3.18 4.02
C GLU A 320 1.13 3.01 5.40
N CYS A 321 0.84 1.75 5.75
CA CYS A 321 0.24 1.36 7.02
C CYS A 321 1.12 0.30 7.70
N ILE A 322 1.38 0.40 9.01
CA ILE A 322 2.04 -0.68 9.75
C ILE A 322 1.49 -0.86 11.16
N VAL A 323 1.28 -2.12 11.54
CA VAL A 323 0.78 -2.47 12.88
C VAL A 323 1.96 -2.77 13.79
N ARG A 324 1.98 -2.12 14.96
CA ARG A 324 2.88 -2.46 16.07
C ARG A 324 2.09 -2.49 17.37
N GLY A 325 1.91 -3.68 17.92
CA GLY A 325 1.04 -3.90 19.08
C GLY A 325 -0.41 -3.52 18.74
N ASN A 326 -1.02 -2.67 19.57
CA ASN A 326 -2.36 -2.15 19.35
C ASN A 326 -2.39 -0.82 18.59
N LYS A 327 -1.33 -0.44 17.90
CA LYS A 327 -1.25 0.81 17.15
C LYS A 327 -1.08 0.51 15.66
N LEU A 328 -1.85 1.22 14.84
CA LEU A 328 -1.64 1.32 13.40
C LEU A 328 -1.01 2.67 13.09
N TYR A 329 0.22 2.65 12.61
CA TYR A 329 0.93 3.84 12.14
C TYR A 329 0.63 4.02 10.66
N VAL A 330 0.38 5.26 10.25
CA VAL A 330 0.04 5.62 8.88
C VAL A 330 0.95 6.77 8.45
N SER A 331 1.77 6.55 7.43
CA SER A 331 2.56 7.62 6.83
C SER A 331 1.68 8.44 5.90
N ASN A 332 1.82 9.77 5.99
CA ASN A 332 1.10 10.73 5.15
C ASN A 332 2.11 11.41 4.22
N ILE A 333 2.22 10.93 2.98
CA ILE A 333 3.29 11.35 2.05
C ILE A 333 3.15 12.81 1.61
N ASN A 334 1.97 13.43 1.82
CA ASN A 334 1.73 14.84 1.54
C ASN A 334 2.00 15.20 0.05
N LEU A 335 1.53 14.34 -0.86
CA LEU A 335 1.73 14.49 -2.30
C LEU A 335 0.51 15.12 -2.97
N ALA A 336 0.74 16.13 -3.81
CA ALA A 336 -0.30 16.70 -4.67
C ALA A 336 -0.60 15.76 -5.85
N TYR A 337 -1.57 14.85 -5.67
CA TYR A 337 -2.01 13.90 -6.68
C TYR A 337 -3.49 13.55 -6.49
N GLY A 338 -4.25 13.46 -7.59
CA GLY A 338 -5.70 13.22 -7.52
C GLY A 338 -6.42 14.35 -6.76
N PRO A 339 -7.25 14.05 -5.75
CA PRO A 339 -7.96 15.08 -4.99
C PRO A 339 -7.06 15.89 -4.03
N HIS A 340 -5.87 15.36 -3.72
CA HIS A 340 -5.01 15.87 -2.66
C HIS A 340 -4.20 17.09 -3.08
N LYS A 341 -3.98 17.98 -2.12
CA LYS A 341 -3.05 19.11 -2.22
C LYS A 341 -1.95 18.96 -1.19
N SER A 342 -0.75 19.49 -1.49
CA SER A 342 0.31 19.52 -0.50
C SER A 342 0.05 20.54 0.61
N SER A 343 0.51 20.19 1.82
CA SER A 343 0.54 20.97 3.05
C SER A 343 1.98 21.32 3.43
N LYS A 344 2.13 22.26 4.38
CA LYS A 344 3.43 22.56 5.04
C LYS A 344 3.69 21.68 6.26
N LEU A 345 2.73 20.83 6.62
CA LEU A 345 2.83 19.89 7.72
C LEU A 345 3.12 18.49 7.17
N TYR A 346 4.04 17.80 7.82
CA TYR A 346 4.46 16.44 7.48
C TYR A 346 4.20 15.56 8.68
N THR A 347 3.39 14.52 8.51
CA THR A 347 2.83 13.81 9.67
C THR A 347 2.90 12.31 9.50
N ILE A 348 2.92 11.63 10.65
CA ILE A 348 2.57 10.23 10.77
C ILE A 348 1.38 10.18 11.71
N SER A 349 0.27 9.62 11.24
CA SER A 349 -0.93 9.43 12.05
C SER A 349 -0.84 8.09 12.78
N VAL A 350 -1.46 8.02 13.96
CA VAL A 350 -1.64 6.75 14.69
C VAL A 350 -3.11 6.52 14.96
N ILE A 351 -3.56 5.30 14.70
CA ILE A 351 -4.90 4.82 15.07
C ILE A 351 -4.72 3.75 16.15
N ASP A 352 -5.34 3.97 17.31
CA ASP A 352 -5.32 2.99 18.40
C ASP A 352 -6.36 1.88 18.13
N LEU A 353 -5.87 0.69 17.85
CA LEU A 353 -6.64 -0.53 17.63
C LEU A 353 -7.15 -1.07 18.99
N LYS A 354 -8.35 -1.64 18.98
CA LYS A 354 -9.02 -2.16 20.19
C LYS A 354 -8.62 -3.58 20.54
#